data_AF-A0A8K1CCS3-F1
#
_entry.id   AF-A0A8K1CCS3-F1
#
_cell.length_a   1.000
_cell.length_b   1.000
_cell.length_c   1.000
_cell.angle_alpha   90.00
_cell.angle_beta   90.00
_cell.angle_gamma   90.00
#
_symmetry.space_group_name_H-M   'P 1'
#
loop_
_entity.id
_entity.type
_entity.pdbx_description
1 polymer ?
#
loop_
_entity_poly.entity_id
_entity_poly.type
_entity_poly.pdbx_seq_one_letter_code
_entity_poly.pdbx_strand_id
1 'polypeptide(L)'
;MKTRMEMAKEKGCDGVDPDNVDGMLNDSGFKLTNATQLDYNKFLAKTAHDLDLAVGLKNDLVQMEDLADDFDFAVNEECIEMGDCDDLKPFIANNKPVFGIEYKGDREKGCKQARELRFDTLYKDLDLKSKRYSCDDADSDSSFGLNYHRATTFVCSIALLAAAFHN
;
A
#
# COMPACT_ATOMS: atom_id res chain seq x y z
N MET A 1 9.91 13.67 -8.68
CA MET A 1 9.87 12.26 -8.24
C MET A 1 10.70 11.33 -9.11
N LYS A 2 10.71 11.47 -10.44
CA LYS A 2 11.51 10.63 -11.36
C LYS A 2 12.93 10.29 -10.86
N THR A 3 13.75 11.27 -10.46
CA THR A 3 15.12 11.02 -9.95
C THR A 3 15.19 10.07 -8.75
N ARG A 4 14.16 10.04 -7.89
CA ARG A 4 14.10 9.09 -6.78
C ARG A 4 13.76 7.67 -7.25
N MET A 5 12.90 7.54 -8.25
CA MET A 5 12.57 6.25 -8.88
C MET A 5 13.76 5.73 -9.71
N GLU A 6 14.49 6.60 -10.40
CA GLU A 6 15.77 6.25 -11.06
C GLU A 6 16.76 5.69 -10.04
N MET A 7 16.92 6.36 -8.89
CA MET A 7 17.75 5.84 -7.80
C MET A 7 17.25 4.49 -7.24
N ALA A 8 15.92 4.29 -7.14
CA ALA A 8 15.36 3.01 -6.73
C ALA A 8 15.73 1.91 -7.75
N LYS A 9 15.60 2.19 -9.04
CA LYS A 9 16.00 1.27 -10.11
C LYS A 9 17.49 0.94 -10.04
N GLU A 10 18.34 1.95 -9.88
CA GLU A 10 19.80 1.78 -9.74
C GLU A 10 20.18 0.92 -8.52
N LYS A 11 19.38 0.99 -7.44
CA LYS A 11 19.54 0.17 -6.23
C LYS A 11 18.98 -1.24 -6.37
N GLY A 12 18.38 -1.59 -7.50
CA GLY A 12 17.82 -2.91 -7.76
C GLY A 12 16.46 -3.15 -7.11
N CYS A 13 15.69 -2.09 -6.84
CA CYS A 13 14.31 -2.24 -6.39
C CYS A 13 13.44 -2.84 -7.50
N ASP A 14 12.52 -3.73 -7.14
CA ASP A 14 11.53 -4.31 -8.06
C ASP A 14 10.31 -3.40 -8.21
N GLY A 15 10.05 -2.57 -7.20
CA GLY A 15 8.97 -1.61 -7.21
C GLY A 15 9.17 -0.50 -6.19
N VAL A 16 8.25 0.45 -6.19
CA VAL A 16 8.26 1.63 -5.34
C VAL A 16 6.92 1.86 -4.67
N ASP A 17 6.95 2.36 -3.44
CA ASP A 17 5.76 2.76 -2.68
C ASP A 17 5.89 4.26 -2.33
N PRO A 18 5.36 5.16 -3.19
CA PRO A 18 5.36 6.59 -2.93
C PRO A 18 4.36 6.96 -1.84
N ASP A 19 4.86 7.45 -0.72
CA ASP A 19 4.04 7.81 0.44
C ASP A 19 3.44 9.22 0.33
N ASN A 20 2.34 9.48 1.07
CA ASN A 20 1.61 10.75 1.11
C ASN A 20 1.02 11.18 -0.25
N VAL A 21 0.36 10.23 -0.92
CA VAL A 21 -0.30 10.41 -2.23
C VAL A 21 -1.82 10.67 -2.09
N ASP A 22 -2.23 11.17 -0.94
CA ASP A 22 -3.59 11.53 -0.52
C ASP A 22 -3.64 12.96 0.06
N GLY A 23 -2.73 13.82 -0.39
CA GLY A 23 -2.51 15.16 0.18
C GLY A 23 -3.72 16.10 0.06
N MET A 24 -4.66 15.83 -0.85
CA MET A 24 -5.93 16.56 -0.96
C MET A 24 -6.89 16.34 0.22
N LEU A 25 -6.72 15.26 0.98
CA LEU A 25 -7.50 14.97 2.19
C LEU A 25 -6.97 15.68 3.44
N ASN A 26 -5.83 16.36 3.33
CA ASN A 26 -5.09 16.91 4.45
C ASN A 26 -4.90 18.44 4.32
N ASP A 27 -4.73 19.12 5.46
CA ASP A 27 -4.31 20.53 5.47
C ASP A 27 -2.80 20.65 5.19
N SER A 28 -2.46 20.52 3.91
CA SER A 28 -1.07 20.64 3.43
C SER A 28 -0.58 22.09 3.32
N GLY A 29 -1.46 23.08 3.52
CA GLY A 29 -1.19 24.48 3.17
C GLY A 29 -1.23 24.77 1.66
N PHE A 30 -1.53 23.78 0.81
CA PHE A 30 -1.70 23.93 -0.63
C PHE A 30 -3.16 23.68 -1.05
N LYS A 31 -3.58 24.31 -2.15
CA LYS A 31 -4.91 24.09 -2.73
C LYS A 31 -4.92 22.83 -3.61
N LEU A 32 -4.72 21.67 -3.01
CA LEU A 32 -4.80 20.38 -3.69
C LEU A 32 -6.27 19.98 -3.88
N THR A 33 -6.60 19.51 -5.08
CA THR A 33 -7.96 19.01 -5.41
C THR A 33 -7.87 17.53 -5.76
N ASN A 34 -9.01 16.82 -5.75
CA ASN A 34 -9.06 15.43 -6.23
C ASN A 34 -8.50 15.28 -7.66
N ALA A 35 -8.76 16.25 -8.55
CA ALA A 35 -8.21 16.23 -9.90
C ALA A 35 -6.68 16.41 -9.92
N THR A 36 -6.14 17.26 -9.03
CA THR A 36 -4.70 17.45 -8.87
C THR A 36 -4.02 16.19 -8.35
N GLN A 37 -4.62 15.54 -7.34
CA GLN A 37 -4.08 14.31 -6.79
C GLN A 37 -4.15 13.18 -7.82
N LEU A 38 -5.27 13.05 -8.53
CA LEU A 38 -5.46 12.02 -9.55
C LEU A 38 -4.42 12.14 -10.67
N ASP A 39 -4.21 13.35 -11.19
CA ASP A 39 -3.20 13.62 -12.23
C ASP A 39 -1.80 13.26 -11.75
N TYR A 40 -1.46 13.64 -10.52
CA TYR A 40 -0.17 13.34 -9.93
C TYR A 40 0.04 11.83 -9.69
N ASN A 41 -0.97 11.12 -9.21
CA ASN A 41 -0.90 9.68 -8.97
C ASN A 41 -0.74 8.90 -10.28
N LYS A 42 -1.46 9.27 -11.34
CA LYS A 42 -1.24 8.71 -12.69
C LYS A 42 0.16 9.02 -13.23
N PHE A 43 0.69 10.23 -12.97
CA PHE A 43 2.07 10.56 -13.31
C PHE A 43 3.10 9.66 -12.57
N LEU A 44 2.88 9.37 -11.29
CA LEU A 44 3.75 8.48 -10.51
C LEU A 44 3.74 7.07 -11.07
N ALA A 45 2.56 6.51 -11.33
CA ALA A 45 2.40 5.18 -11.89
C ALA A 45 3.12 5.04 -13.24
N LYS A 46 2.82 5.96 -14.16
CA LYS A 46 3.48 6.00 -15.47
C LYS A 46 5.01 6.12 -15.36
N THR A 47 5.51 6.96 -14.46
CA THR A 47 6.95 7.16 -14.28
C THR A 47 7.64 5.89 -13.76
N ALA A 48 7.01 5.15 -12.85
CA ALA A 48 7.54 3.89 -12.35
C ALA A 48 7.58 2.83 -13.47
N HIS A 49 6.50 2.70 -14.24
CA HIS A 49 6.43 1.76 -15.36
C HIS A 49 7.43 2.08 -16.47
N ASP A 50 7.65 3.36 -16.79
CA ASP A 50 8.70 3.78 -17.75
C ASP A 50 10.12 3.39 -17.30
N LEU A 51 10.31 3.03 -16.02
CA LEU A 51 11.57 2.59 -15.42
C LEU A 51 11.60 1.08 -15.11
N ASP A 52 10.61 0.32 -15.59
CA ASP A 52 10.42 -1.10 -15.26
C ASP A 52 10.39 -1.34 -13.74
N LEU A 53 9.63 -0.52 -13.01
CA LEU A 53 9.35 -0.66 -11.58
C LEU A 53 7.85 -0.85 -11.36
N ALA A 54 7.47 -1.80 -10.49
CA ALA A 54 6.11 -1.86 -9.96
C ALA A 54 5.82 -0.65 -9.06
N VAL A 55 4.56 -0.28 -8.88
CA VAL A 55 4.16 0.89 -8.07
C VAL A 55 2.94 0.63 -7.20
N GLY A 56 3.04 1.04 -5.92
CA GLY A 56 1.98 0.95 -4.92
C GLY A 56 1.17 2.23 -4.79
N LEU A 57 -0.16 2.11 -4.66
CA LEU A 57 -1.03 3.22 -4.24
C LEU A 57 -1.16 3.18 -2.71
N LYS A 58 -0.68 4.22 -2.04
CA LYS A 58 -0.68 4.30 -0.58
C LYS A 58 -1.91 5.05 -0.07
N ASN A 59 -2.70 4.38 0.78
CA ASN A 59 -3.90 4.89 1.45
C ASN A 59 -4.99 5.36 0.48
N ASP A 60 -4.93 6.59 -0.07
CA ASP A 60 -5.86 7.26 -1.02
C ASP A 60 -7.16 6.50 -1.39
N LEU A 61 -7.97 6.19 -0.37
CA LEU A 61 -9.11 5.28 -0.52
C LEU A 61 -10.18 5.85 -1.45
N VAL A 62 -10.29 7.18 -1.48
CA VAL A 62 -11.30 7.91 -2.25
C VAL A 62 -11.04 7.90 -3.77
N GLN A 63 -9.87 7.46 -4.22
CA GLN A 63 -9.52 7.36 -5.65
C GLN A 63 -9.19 5.93 -6.10
N MET A 64 -9.48 4.92 -5.27
CA MET A 64 -9.16 3.51 -5.57
C MET A 64 -9.76 3.03 -6.90
N GLU A 65 -11.03 3.37 -7.19
CA GLU A 65 -11.66 3.00 -8.48
C GLU A 65 -11.00 3.68 -9.69
N ASP A 66 -10.57 4.93 -9.56
CA ASP A 66 -9.97 5.71 -10.65
C ASP A 66 -8.51 5.33 -10.96
N LEU A 67 -7.84 4.68 -10.00
CA LEU A 67 -6.40 4.40 -10.01
C LEU A 67 -6.05 2.90 -9.99
N ALA A 68 -7.00 2.01 -9.70
CA ALA A 68 -6.75 0.57 -9.62
C ALA A 68 -6.22 -0.03 -10.93
N ASP A 69 -6.44 0.60 -12.08
CA ASP A 69 -5.87 0.16 -13.36
C ASP A 69 -4.42 0.65 -13.57
N ASP A 70 -4.06 1.81 -13.00
CA ASP A 70 -2.75 2.43 -13.16
C ASP A 70 -1.67 1.85 -12.23
N PHE A 71 -2.05 1.39 -11.03
CA PHE A 71 -1.10 0.90 -10.01
C PHE A 71 -1.02 -0.63 -9.97
N ASP A 72 0.08 -1.19 -9.48
CA ASP A 72 0.31 -2.64 -9.46
C ASP A 72 -0.19 -3.31 -8.18
N PHE A 73 -0.24 -2.56 -7.08
CA PHE A 73 -0.69 -3.01 -5.77
C PHE A 73 -1.17 -1.82 -4.91
N ALA A 74 -1.90 -2.11 -3.84
CA ALA A 74 -2.23 -1.12 -2.82
C ALA A 74 -1.42 -1.36 -1.55
N VAL A 75 -1.05 -0.28 -0.87
CA VAL A 75 -0.53 -0.31 0.50
C VAL A 75 -1.51 0.49 1.35
N ASN A 76 -2.03 -0.09 2.42
CA ASN A 76 -2.96 0.61 3.30
C ASN A 76 -2.54 0.47 4.76
N GLU A 77 -2.70 1.55 5.50
CA GLU A 77 -2.54 1.60 6.94
C GLU A 77 -3.91 1.63 7.63
N GLU A 78 -4.11 0.71 8.57
CA GLU A 78 -5.20 0.68 9.56
C GLU A 78 -6.62 0.47 9.02
N CYS A 79 -6.84 -0.08 7.82
CA CYS A 79 -8.23 -0.24 7.35
C CYS A 79 -9.10 -1.14 8.23
N ILE A 80 -8.51 -2.10 8.94
CA ILE A 80 -9.26 -2.99 9.83
C ILE A 80 -9.67 -2.23 11.08
N GLU A 81 -8.74 -1.46 11.66
CA GLU A 81 -9.00 -0.60 12.81
C GLU A 81 -10.03 0.50 12.47
N MET A 82 -9.96 1.07 11.26
CA MET A 82 -10.81 2.15 10.81
C MET A 82 -12.14 1.67 10.22
N GLY A 83 -12.24 0.40 9.83
CA GLY A 83 -13.45 -0.21 9.27
C GLY A 83 -13.72 0.18 7.81
N ASP A 84 -12.70 0.57 7.05
CA ASP A 84 -12.79 1.08 5.68
C ASP A 84 -12.12 0.15 4.64
N CYS A 85 -11.76 -1.09 5.01
CA CYS A 85 -11.11 -2.04 4.09
C CYS A 85 -11.90 -2.36 2.81
N ASP A 86 -13.21 -2.11 2.80
CA ASP A 86 -14.05 -2.34 1.63
C ASP A 86 -13.66 -1.44 0.44
N ASP A 87 -13.07 -0.27 0.70
CA ASP A 87 -12.63 0.68 -0.33
C ASP A 87 -11.43 0.16 -1.14
N LEU A 88 -10.71 -0.85 -0.63
CA LEU A 88 -9.57 -1.50 -1.31
C LEU A 88 -9.99 -2.65 -2.25
N LYS A 89 -11.28 -3.02 -2.27
CA LYS A 89 -11.81 -4.08 -3.14
C LYS A 89 -11.50 -3.89 -4.64
N PRO A 90 -11.39 -2.68 -5.21
CA PRO A 90 -11.03 -2.50 -6.62
C PRO A 90 -9.72 -3.21 -7.00
N PHE A 91 -8.68 -3.17 -6.14
CA PHE A 91 -7.42 -3.87 -6.40
C PHE A 91 -7.62 -5.40 -6.42
N ILE A 92 -8.33 -5.92 -5.43
CA ILE A 92 -8.65 -7.35 -5.33
C ILE A 92 -9.52 -7.84 -6.50
N ALA A 93 -10.47 -7.02 -6.97
CA ALA A 93 -11.30 -7.30 -8.14
C ALA A 93 -10.46 -7.38 -9.43
N ASN A 94 -9.42 -6.56 -9.51
CA ASN A 94 -8.44 -6.56 -10.60
C ASN A 94 -7.31 -7.60 -10.43
N ASN A 95 -7.43 -8.53 -9.48
CA ASN A 95 -6.40 -9.52 -9.12
C ASN A 95 -5.04 -8.90 -8.75
N LYS A 96 -5.06 -7.69 -8.19
CA LYS A 96 -3.87 -6.98 -7.69
C LYS A 96 -3.80 -7.12 -6.16
N PRO A 97 -2.59 -7.29 -5.58
CA PRO A 97 -2.45 -7.49 -4.16
C PRO A 97 -2.72 -6.21 -3.36
N VAL A 98 -3.16 -6.40 -2.12
CA VAL A 98 -3.32 -5.35 -1.11
C VAL A 98 -2.42 -5.72 0.07
N PHE A 99 -1.47 -4.85 0.38
CA PHE A 99 -0.58 -4.97 1.53
C PHE A 99 -1.10 -4.10 2.68
N GLY A 100 -1.66 -4.74 3.71
CA GLY A 100 -2.21 -4.05 4.88
C GLY A 100 -1.19 -3.89 6.01
N ILE A 101 -1.25 -2.77 6.73
CA ILE A 101 -0.43 -2.51 7.90
C ILE A 101 -1.33 -2.08 9.05
N GLU A 102 -1.33 -2.85 10.14
CA GLU A 102 -2.09 -2.54 11.36
C GLU A 102 -1.13 -2.23 12.51
N TYR A 103 -1.39 -1.14 13.24
CA TYR A 103 -0.50 -0.71 14.35
C TYR A 103 -0.98 -1.15 15.74
N LYS A 104 -2.25 -1.51 15.85
CA LYS A 104 -2.95 -1.85 17.09
C LYS A 104 -4.16 -2.72 16.77
N GLY A 105 -4.98 -3.01 17.78
CA GLY A 105 -6.19 -3.81 17.63
C GLY A 105 -6.01 -5.30 17.94
N ASP A 106 -7.10 -6.04 17.78
CA ASP A 106 -7.17 -7.49 18.03
C ASP A 106 -6.60 -8.26 16.83
N ARG A 107 -5.38 -8.80 16.99
CA ARG A 107 -4.66 -9.50 15.92
C ARG A 107 -5.38 -10.72 15.40
N GLU A 108 -6.10 -11.45 16.24
CA GLU A 108 -6.79 -12.68 15.82
C GLU A 108 -7.97 -12.33 14.93
N LYS A 109 -8.80 -11.37 15.36
CA LYS A 109 -9.93 -10.89 14.57
C LYS A 109 -9.49 -10.21 13.29
N GLY A 110 -8.51 -9.32 13.35
CA GLY A 110 -8.05 -8.62 12.16
C GLY A 110 -7.38 -9.54 11.15
N CYS A 111 -6.57 -10.51 11.58
CA CYS A 111 -6.03 -11.48 10.64
C CYS A 111 -7.10 -12.38 10.01
N LYS A 112 -8.17 -12.70 10.73
CA LYS A 112 -9.32 -13.39 10.13
C LYS A 112 -9.96 -12.55 9.02
N GLN A 113 -10.21 -11.26 9.29
CA GLN A 113 -10.78 -10.34 8.31
C GLN A 113 -9.85 -10.13 7.10
N ALA A 114 -8.54 -9.94 7.31
CA ALA A 114 -7.55 -9.80 6.24
C ALA A 114 -7.58 -11.00 5.28
N ARG A 115 -7.62 -12.22 5.82
CA ARG A 115 -7.72 -13.45 5.00
C ARG A 115 -9.03 -13.53 4.23
N GLU A 116 -10.17 -13.19 4.85
CA GLU A 116 -11.47 -13.13 4.18
C GLU A 116 -11.47 -12.13 3.01
N LEU A 117 -10.73 -11.02 3.13
CA LEU A 117 -10.56 -9.99 2.11
C LEU A 117 -9.45 -10.28 1.09
N ARG A 118 -8.63 -11.33 1.31
CA ARG A 118 -7.43 -11.66 0.52
C ARG A 118 -6.33 -10.59 0.58
N PHE A 119 -6.15 -9.95 1.74
CA PHE A 119 -5.07 -8.99 2.00
C PHE A 119 -3.87 -9.69 2.64
N ASP A 120 -2.66 -9.27 2.27
CA ASP A 120 -1.43 -9.61 2.98
C ASP A 120 -1.19 -8.55 4.07
N THR A 121 -1.60 -8.86 5.30
CA THR A 121 -1.60 -7.90 6.41
C THR A 121 -0.50 -8.20 7.42
N LEU A 122 0.24 -7.14 7.79
CA LEU A 122 1.21 -7.15 8.86
C LEU A 122 0.76 -6.28 10.03
N TYR A 123 0.91 -6.78 11.25
CA TYR A 123 0.90 -5.95 12.44
C TYR A 123 2.31 -5.43 12.74
N LYS A 124 2.45 -4.11 12.87
CA LYS A 124 3.73 -3.42 13.06
C LYS A 124 3.66 -2.48 14.27
N ASP A 125 4.82 -2.06 14.77
CA ASP A 125 4.89 -0.85 15.58
C ASP A 125 4.98 0.36 14.62
N LEU A 126 4.48 1.53 15.04
CA LEU A 126 4.43 2.77 14.24
C LEU A 126 5.79 3.20 13.67
N ASP A 127 6.89 2.84 14.33
CA ASP A 127 8.24 3.18 13.85
C ASP A 127 8.70 2.33 12.65
N LEU A 128 7.88 1.37 12.24
CA LEU A 128 8.09 0.45 11.12
C LEU A 128 9.41 -0.32 11.17
N LYS A 129 10.04 -0.45 12.35
CA LYS A 129 11.28 -1.22 12.53
C LYS A 129 11.02 -2.73 12.58
N SER A 130 11.90 -3.49 13.24
CA SER A 130 11.99 -4.94 13.12
C SER A 130 10.76 -5.72 13.62
N LYS A 131 10.00 -5.19 14.58
CA LYS A 131 8.84 -5.89 15.13
C LYS A 131 7.74 -6.03 14.09
N ARG A 132 7.37 -7.27 13.79
CA ARG A 132 6.29 -7.63 12.86
C ARG A 132 5.57 -8.89 13.29
N TYR A 133 4.29 -8.97 12.97
CA TYR A 133 3.48 -10.18 13.05
C TYR A 133 2.69 -10.30 11.74
N SER A 134 2.86 -11.39 11.00
CA SER A 134 2.15 -11.62 9.74
C SER A 134 0.87 -12.42 9.97
N CYS A 135 -0.19 -12.06 9.27
CA CYS A 135 -1.43 -12.84 9.29
C CYS A 135 -1.33 -14.19 8.57
N ASP A 136 -0.29 -14.39 7.76
CA ASP A 136 0.03 -15.68 7.12
C ASP A 136 0.78 -16.62 8.07
N ASP A 137 1.61 -16.08 8.97
CA ASP A 137 2.33 -16.89 9.97
C ASP A 137 1.37 -17.49 11.01
N ALA A 138 0.17 -16.92 11.15
CA ALA A 138 -0.88 -17.40 12.05
C ALA A 138 -1.52 -18.71 11.57
N ASP A 139 -1.31 -19.11 10.30
CA ASP A 139 -2.00 -20.21 9.63
C ASP A 139 -1.12 -21.47 9.49
N SER A 140 -0.29 -21.77 10.49
CA SER A 140 0.46 -23.04 10.52
C SER A 140 -0.42 -24.31 10.55
N ASP A 141 -1.76 -24.18 10.42
CA ASP A 141 -2.66 -25.29 10.15
C ASP A 141 -2.91 -25.48 8.63
N SER A 142 -2.09 -26.37 8.09
CA SER A 142 -1.85 -26.82 6.71
C SER A 142 -3.03 -27.15 5.75
N SER A 143 -4.19 -26.49 5.82
CA SER A 143 -5.38 -26.90 5.03
C SER A 143 -5.79 -26.02 3.85
N PHE A 144 -5.25 -24.81 3.70
CA PHE A 144 -5.50 -23.97 2.51
C PHE A 144 -4.24 -23.84 1.65
N GLY A 145 -4.03 -24.82 0.79
CA GLY A 145 -3.04 -24.77 -0.30
C GLY A 145 -3.46 -23.81 -1.40
N LEU A 146 -3.35 -22.49 -1.15
CA LEU A 146 -3.18 -21.53 -2.23
C LEU A 146 -1.68 -21.37 -2.45
N ASN A 147 -1.21 -21.82 -3.62
CA ASN A 147 0.14 -21.56 -4.12
C ASN A 147 0.31 -20.05 -4.39
N TYR A 148 0.35 -19.22 -3.36
CA TYR A 148 1.01 -17.93 -3.47
C TYR A 148 2.50 -18.24 -3.50
N HIS A 149 3.09 -18.24 -4.70
CA HIS A 149 4.53 -18.09 -4.81
C HIS A 149 4.89 -16.84 -4.01
N ARG A 150 5.69 -17.01 -2.95
CA ARG A 150 6.38 -15.90 -2.29
C ARG A 150 7.25 -15.25 -3.35
N ALA A 151 6.69 -14.28 -4.09
CA ALA A 151 7.49 -13.34 -4.84
C ALA A 151 8.25 -12.54 -3.78
N THR A 152 9.54 -12.81 -3.63
CA THR A 152 10.46 -11.90 -2.96
C THR A 152 10.58 -10.65 -3.83
N THR A 153 9.56 -9.81 -3.79
CA THR A 153 9.55 -8.50 -4.45
C THR A 153 10.18 -7.50 -3.48
N PHE A 154 11.35 -6.96 -3.84
CA PHE A 154 12.02 -5.93 -3.07
C PHE A 154 11.44 -4.55 -3.44
N VAL A 155 10.37 -4.17 -2.75
CA VAL A 155 9.76 -2.84 -2.89
C VAL A 155 10.51 -1.83 -2.03
N CYS A 156 10.95 -0.75 -2.67
CA CYS A 156 11.59 0.36 -1.98
C CYS A 156 10.57 1.47 -1.72
N SER A 157 10.26 1.71 -0.44
CA SER A 157 9.44 2.87 -0.09
C SER A 157 10.16 4.17 -0.44
N ILE A 158 9.48 5.03 -1.20
CA ILE A 158 9.97 6.37 -1.54
C ILE A 158 9.16 7.35 -0.71
N ALA A 159 9.61 7.59 0.52
CA ALA A 159 9.04 8.65 1.33
C ALA A 159 9.28 10.02 0.65
N LEU A 160 8.21 10.69 0.22
CA LEU A 160 8.18 12.15 0.19
C LEU A 160 8.23 12.62 1.65
N LEU A 161 9.09 13.57 1.97
CA LEU A 161 9.11 14.17 3.31
C LEU A 161 7.76 14.87 3.53
N ALA A 162 6.82 14.17 4.15
CA ALA A 162 5.74 14.72 4.94
C ALA A 162 5.66 13.86 6.19
N ALA A 163 6.53 14.17 7.15
CA ALA A 163 6.41 13.61 8.48
C ALA A 163 5.10 14.13 9.10
N ALA A 164 4.27 13.20 9.58
CA ALA A 164 3.32 13.37 10.67
C ALA A 164 2.30 14.52 10.55
N PHE A 165 1.11 14.22 10.04
CA PHE A 165 -0.11 14.94 10.41
C PHE A 165 -1.08 14.00 11.14
N HIS A 166 -0.67 13.61 12.35
CA HIS A 166 -1.61 13.27 13.41
C HIS A 166 -1.18 14.09 14.62
N ASN A 167 -1.97 15.14 14.92
CA ASN A 167 -1.93 15.88 16.17
C ASN A 167 -3.37 16.11 16.62
#